data_AF-A0A7S1E040-F1
#
_entry.id   AF-A0A7S1E040-F1
#
_cell.length_a   1.000
_cell.length_b   1.000
_cell.length_c   1.000
_cell.angle_alpha   90.00
_cell.angle_beta   90.00
_cell.angle_gamma   90.00
#
_symmetry.space_group_name_H-M   'P 1'
#
loop_
_entity.id
_entity.type
_entity.pdbx_description
1 polymer ?
#
loop_
_entity_poly.entity_id
_entity_poly.type
_entity_poly.pdbx_seq_one_letter_code
_entity_poly.pdbx_strand_id
1 'polypeptide(L)'
;GARLISHAGSLLNLAKQPASTVQILGAEKALFRALKTKHDTPKYGLIYHASLIGQAAPKHKGKVSRVLAAKCSLAIRVDALTDDTTADTTIGFEGRAKVEARLRQLESNGHATPNKTLKAQTTTKYDPVAAKTAATAPSYNDASDMVLQKEDDKKKKKEEKKKKKKR
;
A
#
# COMPACT_ATOMS: atom_id res chain seq x y z
N GLY A 1 -8.09 2.76 19.63
CA GLY A 1 -9.12 1.72 19.54
C GLY A 1 -10.44 2.23 20.11
N ALA A 2 -10.57 2.26 21.44
CA ALA A 2 -11.84 2.54 22.14
C ALA A 2 -12.65 3.75 21.62
N ARG A 3 -12.02 4.90 21.35
CA ARG A 3 -12.73 6.08 20.82
C ARG A 3 -13.43 5.83 19.47
N LEU A 4 -12.83 5.02 18.59
CA LEU A 4 -13.43 4.66 17.30
C LEU A 4 -14.60 3.71 17.48
N ILE A 5 -14.44 2.71 18.36
CA ILE A 5 -15.49 1.71 18.66
C ILE A 5 -16.69 2.39 19.32
N SER A 6 -16.45 3.24 20.32
CA SER A 6 -17.49 4.01 21.00
C SER A 6 -18.28 4.90 20.04
N HIS A 7 -17.60 5.58 19.10
CA HIS A 7 -18.28 6.42 18.11
C HIS A 7 -19.08 5.59 17.08
N ALA A 8 -18.60 4.41 16.72
CA ALA A 8 -19.31 3.49 15.82
C ALA A 8 -20.41 2.66 16.52
N GLY A 9 -20.48 2.70 17.85
CA GLY A 9 -21.39 1.93 18.70
C GLY A 9 -20.94 0.48 18.96
N SER A 10 -20.33 -0.19 17.98
CA SER A 10 -19.79 -1.54 18.15
C SER A 10 -18.61 -1.81 17.22
N LEU A 11 -17.81 -2.84 17.56
CA LEU A 11 -16.70 -3.28 16.72
C LEU A 11 -17.19 -3.75 15.34
N LEU A 12 -18.31 -4.48 15.31
CA LEU A 12 -18.92 -4.99 14.08
C LEU A 12 -19.43 -3.84 13.18
N ASN A 13 -20.00 -2.79 13.76
CA ASN A 13 -20.42 -1.61 12.99
C ASN A 13 -19.23 -0.85 12.42
N LEU A 14 -18.14 -0.75 13.19
CA LEU A 14 -16.90 -0.14 12.73
C LEU A 14 -16.26 -0.93 11.57
N ALA A 15 -16.31 -2.26 11.61
CA ALA A 15 -15.77 -3.13 10.56
C ALA A 15 -16.47 -2.96 9.20
N LYS A 16 -17.77 -2.67 9.22
CA LYS A 16 -18.58 -2.39 8.02
C LYS A 16 -18.24 -1.04 7.37
N GLN A 17 -17.67 -0.10 8.12
CA GLN A 17 -17.31 1.20 7.57
C GLN A 17 -16.17 1.10 6.54
N PRO A 18 -16.20 1.89 5.47
CA PRO A 18 -15.08 2.00 4.55
C PRO A 18 -13.94 2.79 5.19
N ALA A 19 -12.71 2.58 4.70
CA ALA A 19 -11.52 3.27 5.20
C ALA A 19 -11.63 4.81 5.10
N SER A 20 -12.32 5.32 4.08
CA SER A 20 -12.57 6.76 3.92
C SER A 20 -13.42 7.33 5.05
N THR A 21 -14.45 6.60 5.52
CA THR A 21 -15.24 7.00 6.69
C THR A 21 -14.41 6.91 7.96
N VAL A 22 -13.65 5.83 8.15
CA VAL A 22 -12.76 5.68 9.32
C VAL A 22 -11.74 6.84 9.39
N GLN A 23 -11.29 7.35 8.24
CA GLN A 23 -10.36 8.47 8.18
C GLN A 23 -10.93 9.76 8.82
N ILE A 24 -12.21 10.03 8.56
CA ILE A 24 -12.90 11.26 8.97
C ILE A 24 -13.87 11.05 10.14
N LEU A 25 -13.83 9.86 10.76
CA LEU A 25 -14.77 9.49 11.82
C LEU A 25 -14.69 10.49 12.98
N GLY A 26 -15.83 11.06 13.37
CA GLY A 26 -15.95 12.16 14.35
C GLY A 26 -15.80 13.58 13.78
N ALA A 27 -15.48 13.74 12.49
CA ALA A 27 -15.40 15.02 11.79
C ALA A 27 -16.50 15.20 10.72
N GLU A 28 -17.50 14.32 10.69
CA GLU A 28 -18.51 14.23 9.64
C GLU A 28 -19.36 15.51 9.58
N LYS A 29 -19.77 16.05 10.74
CA LYS A 29 -20.53 17.32 10.80
C LYS A 29 -19.75 18.49 10.19
N ALA A 30 -18.44 18.54 10.43
CA ALA A 30 -17.57 19.56 9.87
C ALA A 30 -17.36 19.34 8.36
N LEU A 31 -17.22 18.09 7.92
CA LEU A 31 -17.15 17.75 6.50
C LEU A 31 -18.41 18.21 5.74
N PHE A 32 -19.59 17.82 6.20
CA PHE A 32 -20.83 18.18 5.52
C PHE A 32 -21.11 19.68 5.54
N ARG A 33 -20.70 20.38 6.61
CA ARG A 33 -20.76 21.84 6.66
C ARG A 33 -19.84 22.46 5.61
N ALA A 34 -18.58 22.04 5.57
CA ALA A 34 -17.58 22.56 4.61
C ALA A 34 -17.98 22.32 3.16
N LEU A 35 -18.60 21.17 2.85
CA LEU A 35 -19.13 20.88 1.51
C LEU A 35 -20.27 21.82 1.11
N LYS A 36 -21.15 22.20 2.05
CA LYS A 36 -22.25 23.15 1.79
C LYS A 36 -21.75 24.58 1.62
N THR A 37 -20.78 24.99 2.42
CA THR A 37 -20.25 26.36 2.43
C THR A 37 -19.04 26.57 1.52
N LYS A 38 -18.61 25.53 0.79
CA LYS A 38 -17.40 25.53 -0.07
C LYS A 38 -16.13 25.96 0.67
N HIS A 39 -16.00 25.57 1.93
CA HIS A 39 -14.80 25.79 2.74
C HIS A 39 -13.92 24.53 2.80
N ASP A 40 -12.76 24.66 3.41
CA ASP A 40 -11.81 23.56 3.57
C ASP A 40 -12.41 22.38 4.35
N THR A 41 -12.29 21.20 3.76
CA THR A 41 -12.78 19.96 4.35
C THR A 41 -11.77 19.38 5.34
N PRO A 42 -12.22 18.80 6.46
CA PRO A 42 -11.34 18.12 7.41
C PRO A 42 -10.70 16.89 6.75
N LYS A 43 -9.39 16.72 6.94
CA LYS A 43 -8.61 15.61 6.36
C LYS A 43 -8.52 14.38 7.28
N TYR A 44 -8.92 14.53 8.53
CA TYR A 44 -8.84 13.51 9.58
C TYR A 44 -9.91 13.77 10.65
N GLY A 45 -10.34 12.71 11.32
CA GLY A 45 -11.21 12.77 12.50
C GLY A 45 -10.47 12.30 13.76
N LEU A 46 -11.09 11.41 14.51
CA LEU A 46 -10.58 10.84 15.77
C LEU A 46 -9.20 10.19 15.64
N ILE A 47 -8.86 9.68 14.44
CA ILE A 47 -7.57 9.06 14.16
C ILE A 47 -6.39 10.04 14.24
N TYR A 48 -6.63 11.36 14.20
CA TYR A 48 -5.57 12.39 14.27
C TYR A 48 -4.67 12.25 15.50
N HIS A 49 -5.25 11.79 16.62
CA HIS A 49 -4.53 11.61 17.88
C HIS A 49 -3.71 10.31 17.96
N ALA A 50 -3.65 9.53 16.89
CA ALA A 50 -2.79 8.35 16.84
C ALA A 50 -1.30 8.78 16.84
N SER A 51 -0.46 8.06 17.59
CA SER A 51 0.98 8.35 17.71
C SER A 51 1.67 8.49 16.35
N LEU A 52 1.34 7.63 15.39
CA LEU A 52 1.93 7.62 14.04
C LEU A 52 1.61 8.89 13.23
N ILE A 53 0.46 9.52 13.47
CA ILE A 53 0.08 10.79 12.82
C ILE A 53 0.62 11.98 13.61
N GLY A 54 0.65 11.88 14.95
CA GLY A 54 1.19 12.91 15.84
C GLY A 54 2.67 13.19 15.57
N GLN A 55 3.45 12.15 15.25
CA GLN A 55 4.87 12.24 14.90
C GLN A 55 5.12 12.86 13.52
N ALA A 56 4.15 12.78 12.59
CA ALA A 56 4.32 13.26 11.22
C ALA A 56 4.27 14.80 11.13
N ALA A 57 5.10 15.37 10.26
CA ALA A 57 5.07 16.81 9.97
C ALA A 57 3.68 17.25 9.45
N PRO A 58 3.22 18.50 9.74
CA PRO A 58 1.87 18.97 9.39
C PRO A 58 1.47 18.78 7.92
N LYS A 59 2.43 18.95 7.00
CA LYS A 59 2.24 18.73 5.55
C LYS A 59 1.91 17.28 5.19
N HIS A 60 2.38 16.32 5.98
CA HIS A 60 2.24 14.88 5.72
C HIS A 60 1.11 14.22 6.49
N LYS A 61 0.58 14.85 7.55
CA LYS A 61 -0.48 14.28 8.41
C LYS A 61 -1.69 13.76 7.62
N GLY A 62 -2.16 14.50 6.61
CA GLY A 62 -3.25 14.04 5.76
C GLY A 62 -2.92 12.79 4.93
N LYS A 63 -1.69 12.69 4.41
CA LYS A 63 -1.22 11.53 3.63
C LYS A 63 -1.07 10.29 4.51
N VAL A 64 -0.46 10.46 5.69
CA VAL A 64 -0.27 9.38 6.67
C VAL A 64 -1.61 8.92 7.23
N SER A 65 -2.52 9.86 7.53
CA SER A 65 -3.88 9.58 7.99
C SER A 65 -4.64 8.64 7.06
N ARG A 66 -4.58 8.87 5.74
CA ARG A 66 -5.21 7.99 4.75
C ARG A 66 -4.65 6.56 4.78
N VAL A 67 -3.33 6.42 4.90
CA VAL A 67 -2.68 5.09 4.93
C VAL A 67 -2.99 4.37 6.24
N LEU A 68 -2.97 5.09 7.37
CA LEU A 68 -3.34 4.54 8.67
C LEU A 68 -4.79 4.08 8.68
N ALA A 69 -5.74 4.88 8.17
CA ALA A 69 -7.15 4.51 8.10
C ALA A 69 -7.37 3.23 7.28
N ALA A 70 -6.65 3.08 6.16
CA ALA A 70 -6.73 1.88 5.33
C ALA A 70 -6.22 0.63 6.06
N LYS A 71 -5.07 0.70 6.74
CA LYS A 71 -4.52 -0.43 7.49
C LYS A 71 -5.33 -0.74 8.74
N CYS A 72 -5.83 0.30 9.41
CA CYS A 72 -6.70 0.16 10.58
C CYS A 72 -8.05 -0.49 10.19
N SER A 73 -8.66 -0.11 9.07
CA SER A 73 -9.91 -0.72 8.61
C SER A 73 -9.75 -2.22 8.30
N LEU A 74 -8.61 -2.65 7.76
CA LEU A 74 -8.31 -4.07 7.57
C LEU A 74 -8.15 -4.79 8.91
N ALA A 75 -7.38 -4.23 9.84
CA ALA A 75 -7.20 -4.81 11.17
C ALA A 75 -8.52 -4.93 11.94
N ILE A 76 -9.36 -3.89 11.90
CA ILE A 76 -10.70 -3.91 12.54
C ILE A 76 -11.58 -5.04 11.97
N ARG A 77 -11.52 -5.30 10.66
CA ARG A 77 -12.31 -6.37 10.04
C ARG A 77 -11.82 -7.75 10.42
N VAL A 78 -10.50 -7.92 10.54
CA VAL A 78 -9.90 -9.15 11.05
C VAL A 78 -10.36 -9.35 12.49
N ASP A 79 -10.21 -8.34 13.35
CA ASP A 79 -10.62 -8.41 14.77
C ASP A 79 -12.13 -8.69 14.94
N ALA A 80 -12.97 -8.21 14.02
CA ALA A 80 -14.43 -8.35 14.12
C ALA A 80 -14.98 -9.66 13.53
N LEU A 81 -14.27 -10.30 12.60
CA LEU A 81 -14.76 -11.43 11.80
C LEU A 81 -13.95 -12.72 12.00
N THR A 82 -12.77 -12.64 12.62
CA THR A 82 -11.95 -13.82 12.91
C THR A 82 -12.48 -14.51 14.15
N ASP A 83 -12.54 -15.83 14.13
CA ASP A 83 -12.94 -16.63 15.28
C ASP A 83 -11.84 -16.59 16.37
N ASP A 84 -12.25 -16.58 17.63
CA ASP A 84 -11.38 -16.45 18.82
C ASP A 84 -10.23 -17.48 18.90
N THR A 85 -10.31 -18.56 18.11
CA THR A 85 -9.32 -19.64 18.03
C THR A 85 -8.07 -19.29 17.21
N THR A 86 -8.11 -18.22 16.41
CA THR A 86 -7.03 -17.85 15.47
C THR A 86 -6.60 -16.41 15.62
N ALA A 87 -6.40 -15.95 16.86
CA ALA A 87 -5.92 -14.60 17.18
C ALA A 87 -4.51 -14.34 16.62
N ASP A 88 -4.43 -14.11 15.31
CA ASP A 88 -3.21 -13.79 14.59
C ASP A 88 -3.00 -12.27 14.60
N THR A 89 -1.98 -11.85 15.35
CA THR A 89 -1.64 -10.43 15.50
C THR A 89 -0.73 -9.91 14.39
N THR A 90 -0.29 -10.77 13.46
CA THR A 90 0.65 -10.41 12.38
C THR A 90 0.16 -9.24 11.53
N ILE A 91 -1.14 -9.19 11.22
CA ILE A 91 -1.74 -8.15 10.38
C ILE A 91 -1.59 -6.75 11.00
N GLY A 92 -1.70 -6.65 12.33
CA GLY A 92 -1.49 -5.40 13.06
C GLY A 92 -0.04 -4.92 12.97
N PHE A 93 0.92 -5.84 13.19
CA PHE A 93 2.35 -5.53 13.10
C PHE A 93 2.78 -5.15 11.68
N GLU A 94 2.34 -5.89 10.67
CA GLU A 94 2.60 -5.56 9.27
C GLU A 94 1.96 -4.24 8.87
N GLY A 95 0.72 -3.99 9.30
CA GLY A 95 0.00 -2.75 9.05
C GLY A 95 0.77 -1.55 9.61
N ARG A 96 1.27 -1.68 10.84
CA ARG A 96 2.11 -0.67 11.49
C ARG A 96 3.41 -0.44 10.74
N ALA A 97 4.15 -1.51 10.40
CA ALA A 97 5.41 -1.41 9.67
C ALA A 97 5.21 -0.71 8.30
N LYS A 98 4.10 -0.98 7.60
CA LYS A 98 3.76 -0.31 6.33
C LYS A 98 3.47 1.19 6.52
N VAL A 99 2.80 1.59 7.60
CA VAL A 99 2.55 3.01 7.91
C VAL A 99 3.85 3.72 8.28
N GLU A 100 4.70 3.12 9.09
CA GLU A 100 6.02 3.66 9.47
C GLU A 100 6.96 3.79 8.26
N ALA A 101 7.01 2.79 7.39
CA ALA A 101 7.75 2.86 6.14
C ALA A 101 7.26 4.01 5.26
N ARG A 102 5.93 4.23 5.19
CA ARG A 102 5.37 5.35 4.45
C ARG A 102 5.70 6.70 5.07
N LEU A 103 5.69 6.80 6.40
CA LEU A 103 6.09 8.01 7.12
C LEU A 103 7.55 8.35 6.79
N ARG A 104 8.46 7.37 6.90
CA ARG A 104 9.88 7.52 6.53
C ARG A 104 10.06 7.93 5.08
N GLN A 105 9.29 7.37 4.14
CA GLN A 105 9.34 7.79 2.74
C GLN A 105 8.92 9.26 2.53
N LEU A 106 7.94 9.74 3.29
CA LEU A 106 7.46 11.12 3.19
C LEU A 106 8.44 12.11 3.86
N GLU A 107 9.12 11.69 4.92
CA GLU A 107 10.15 12.48 5.62
C GLU A 107 11.48 12.50 4.85
N SER A 108 11.92 11.34 4.36
CA SER A 108 13.14 11.18 3.56
C SER A 108 13.05 11.84 2.19
N ASN A 109 11.85 12.20 1.72
CA ASN A 109 11.67 12.71 0.36
C ASN A 109 10.51 13.72 0.25
N GLY A 110 10.85 14.99 0.50
CA GLY A 110 10.36 16.05 -0.38
C GLY A 110 10.82 15.74 -1.80
N HIS A 111 9.92 15.21 -2.63
CA HIS A 111 10.14 14.79 -4.03
C HIS A 111 10.77 13.40 -4.22
N ALA A 112 10.10 12.35 -3.75
CA ALA A 112 10.07 11.13 -4.56
C ALA A 112 9.36 11.48 -5.87
N THR A 113 10.14 11.89 -6.87
CA THR A 113 9.70 11.91 -8.26
C THR A 113 9.03 10.56 -8.54
N PRO A 114 7.81 10.51 -9.10
CA PRO A 114 7.27 9.24 -9.55
C PRO A 114 8.32 8.64 -10.47
N ASN A 115 8.67 7.37 -10.27
CA ASN A 115 9.66 6.64 -11.05
C ASN A 115 9.59 7.03 -12.53
N LYS A 116 10.44 7.97 -12.96
CA LYS A 116 10.56 8.43 -14.35
C LYS A 116 11.13 7.33 -15.25
N THR A 117 11.50 6.19 -14.66
CA THR A 117 12.08 5.02 -15.31
C THR A 117 11.06 4.04 -15.86
N LEU A 118 9.76 4.17 -15.54
CA LEU A 118 8.70 3.46 -16.26
C LEU A 118 8.15 4.37 -17.36
N LYS A 119 9.00 4.72 -18.33
CA LYS A 119 8.47 5.08 -19.65
C LYS A 119 7.88 3.79 -20.21
N ALA A 120 6.56 3.76 -20.40
CA ALA A 120 5.95 2.76 -21.26
C ALA A 120 6.76 2.73 -22.57
N GLN A 121 7.30 1.57 -22.93
CA GLN A 121 7.93 1.38 -24.24
C GLN A 121 6.88 1.81 -25.26
N THR A 122 7.17 2.89 -25.98
CA THR A 122 6.37 3.28 -27.15
C THR A 122 6.50 2.14 -28.14
N THR A 123 5.44 1.33 -28.27
CA THR A 123 5.36 0.35 -29.34
C THR A 123 5.44 1.12 -30.65
N THR A 124 6.38 0.74 -31.52
CA THR A 124 6.51 1.32 -32.86
C THR A 124 5.18 1.11 -33.58
N LYS A 125 4.61 2.18 -34.15
CA LYS A 125 3.36 2.11 -34.91
C LYS A 125 3.52 1.09 -36.04
N TYR A 126 2.52 0.22 -36.20
CA TYR A 126 2.49 -0.85 -37.19
C TYR A 126 2.59 -0.28 -38.62
N ASP A 127 3.64 -0.66 -39.34
CA ASP A 127 3.81 -0.36 -40.76
C ASP A 127 3.44 -1.60 -41.60
N PRO A 128 2.33 -1.57 -42.36
CA PRO A 128 1.87 -2.71 -43.14
C PRO A 128 2.81 -3.09 -44.30
N VAL A 129 3.73 -2.21 -44.70
CA VAL A 129 4.69 -2.48 -45.79
C VAL A 129 5.88 -3.29 -45.26
N ALA A 130 6.40 -2.92 -44.09
CA ALA A 130 7.48 -3.66 -43.41
C ALA A 130 7.03 -5.05 -42.91
N ALA A 131 5.77 -5.18 -42.47
CA ALA A 131 5.22 -6.46 -42.02
C ALA A 131 5.05 -7.49 -43.16
N LYS A 132 4.89 -7.02 -44.41
CA LYS A 132 4.75 -7.91 -45.59
C LYS A 132 6.09 -8.34 -46.17
N THR A 133 7.14 -7.53 -46.06
CA THR A 133 8.49 -7.88 -46.53
C THR A 133 9.24 -8.79 -45.56
N ALA A 134 8.86 -8.79 -44.28
CA ALA A 134 9.42 -9.67 -43.25
C ALA A 134 8.68 -11.01 -43.10
N ALA A 135 8.08 -11.54 -44.16
CA ALA A 135 7.34 -12.82 -44.15
C ALA A 135 8.24 -14.07 -44.05
N THR A 136 9.31 -14.01 -43.27
CA THR A 136 9.92 -15.17 -42.62
C THR A 136 9.33 -15.21 -41.22
N ALA A 137 8.52 -16.24 -40.93
CA ALA A 137 7.75 -16.35 -39.69
C ALA A 137 8.60 -15.96 -38.46
N PRO A 138 8.16 -15.01 -37.61
CA PRO A 138 8.93 -14.64 -36.43
C PRO A 138 8.97 -15.85 -35.50
N SER A 139 10.16 -16.44 -35.40
CA SER A 139 10.46 -17.47 -34.41
C SER A 139 10.17 -16.90 -33.03
N TYR A 140 9.48 -17.70 -32.20
CA TYR A 140 9.12 -17.34 -30.84
C TYR A 140 10.37 -16.94 -30.05
N ASN A 141 10.40 -15.70 -29.54
CA ASN A 141 11.52 -15.18 -28.79
C ASN A 141 11.37 -15.53 -27.31
N ASP A 142 11.97 -16.66 -26.91
CA ASP A 142 11.94 -17.20 -25.54
C ASP A 142 12.45 -16.19 -24.49
N ALA A 143 13.28 -15.23 -24.88
CA ALA A 143 13.78 -14.17 -24.00
C ALA A 143 12.74 -13.09 -23.64
N SER A 144 11.58 -13.09 -24.31
CA SER A 144 10.47 -12.18 -24.00
C SER A 144 9.48 -12.76 -22.98
N ASP A 145 9.66 -14.02 -22.57
CA ASP A 145 8.80 -14.64 -21.56
C ASP A 145 9.25 -14.22 -20.15
N MET A 146 8.35 -13.56 -19.42
CA MET A 146 8.62 -13.12 -18.05
C MET A 146 8.48 -14.31 -17.09
N VAL A 147 9.54 -15.12 -16.98
CA VAL A 147 9.61 -16.16 -15.96
C VAL A 147 9.75 -15.53 -14.57
N LEU A 148 8.69 -15.62 -13.76
CA LEU A 148 8.75 -15.38 -12.32
C LEU A 148 9.73 -16.38 -11.69
N GLN A 149 10.97 -15.97 -11.44
CA GLN A 149 11.96 -16.79 -10.74
C GLN A 149 11.47 -17.09 -9.32
N LYS A 150 10.90 -18.28 -9.13
CA LYS A 150 10.76 -18.90 -7.80
C LYS A 150 12.07 -19.58 -7.45
N GLU A 151 12.73 -19.04 -6.43
CA GLU A 151 13.69 -19.68 -5.52
C GLU A 151 14.73 -20.66 -6.11
N ASP A 152 15.86 -20.16 -6.63
CA ASP A 152 17.07 -20.99 -6.88
C ASP A 152 18.37 -20.42 -6.29
N ASP A 153 18.28 -19.42 -5.39
CA ASP A 153 19.46 -18.87 -4.69
C ASP A 153 20.06 -19.81 -3.62
N LYS A 154 19.38 -20.90 -3.25
CA LYS A 154 19.89 -21.86 -2.27
C LYS A 154 20.92 -22.84 -2.83
N LYS A 155 20.95 -23.08 -4.15
CA LYS A 155 21.84 -24.10 -4.75
C LYS A 155 23.27 -23.58 -4.98
N LYS A 156 23.44 -22.34 -5.43
CA LYS A 156 24.77 -21.72 -5.64
C LYS A 156 25.58 -21.57 -4.36
N LYS A 157 24.94 -21.26 -3.23
CA LYS A 157 25.64 -21.09 -1.93
C LYS A 157 26.20 -22.40 -1.36
N LYS A 158 25.65 -23.56 -1.76
CA LYS A 158 26.11 -24.88 -1.28
C LYS A 158 27.32 -25.41 -2.05
N GLU A 159 27.45 -25.07 -3.34
CA GLU A 159 28.62 -25.44 -4.15
C GLU A 159 29.86 -24.62 -3.83
N GLU A 160 29.72 -23.31 -3.59
CA GLU A 160 30.85 -22.44 -3.24
C GLU A 160 31.51 -22.85 -1.92
N LYS A 161 30.70 -23.28 -0.93
CA LYS A 161 31.19 -23.76 0.37
C LYS A 161 31.93 -25.10 0.25
N LYS A 162 31.60 -25.93 -0.75
CA LYS A 162 32.29 -27.21 -1.02
C LYS A 162 33.63 -26.99 -1.73
N LYS A 163 33.72 -25.99 -2.60
CA LYS A 163 34.96 -25.64 -3.32
C LYS A 163 36.01 -25.00 -2.41
N LYS A 164 35.59 -24.22 -1.41
CA LYS A 164 36.50 -23.58 -0.44
C LYS A 164 37.10 -24.52 0.61
N LYS A 165 36.55 -25.73 0.77
CA LYS A 165 37.05 -26.77 1.70
C LYS A 165 38.03 -27.77 1.06
N LYS A 166 38.32 -27.61 -0.24
CA LYS A 166 39.20 -28.49 -1.03
C LYS A 166 40.45 -27.77 -1.58
N ARG A 167 40.72 -26.57 -1.08
CA ARG A 167 41.96 -25.81 -1.32
C ARG A 167 42.63 -25.55 0.02
#